data_AF-A0A4U1JJX9-F1
#
_entry.id   AF-A0A4U1JJX9-F1
#
_cell.length_a   1.000
_cell.length_b   1.000
_cell.length_c   1.000
_cell.angle_alpha   90.00
_cell.angle_beta   90.00
_cell.angle_gamma   90.00
#
_symmetry.space_group_name_H-M   'P 1'
#
loop_
_entity.id
_entity.type
_entity.pdbx_description
1 polymer ?
#
loop_
_entity_poly.entity_id
_entity_poly.type
_entity_poly.pdbx_seq_one_letter_code
_entity_poly.pdbx_strand_id
1 'polypeptide(L)'
;MPGVKTLPETATTPTTETHFRFMAARIRRHPLTQALVAEVDAFEPRIEAAIAEEKNLLIAEASAAAAVEFADHDLDDSVDFVAANVDRRSLLAQRLFGDVRPSELKRPTLGGQLEVMKTWHEALVEADKPVLKDHAPVVAARAQAGTLAADEKKNATQKLVDFRTIGTRVKLNQDHNKLRKSLYGKLGEIQHEHKLGTGWAESFFMQDSAEELTLPQLDKKIAATTAELDALKKQREAIAIQEAKIAAQRAHAAEQEKKAKLEALQKLKADLAAQEAALLSELSEGESNKGP
;
A
#
# COMPACT_ATOMS: atom_id res chain seq x y z
N MET A 1 -42.21 13.97 16.70
CA MET A 1 -41.40 15.20 16.88
C MET A 1 -40.18 15.08 16.00
N PRO A 2 -39.89 16.07 15.14
CA PRO A 2 -38.64 16.05 14.39
C PRO A 2 -37.49 16.18 15.40
N GLY A 3 -36.66 15.14 15.51
CA GLY A 3 -35.47 15.15 16.36
C GLY A 3 -34.31 15.84 15.64
N VAL A 4 -33.27 16.22 16.40
CA VAL A 4 -32.04 16.75 15.79
C VAL A 4 -31.43 15.73 14.82
N LYS A 5 -31.21 16.14 13.56
CA LYS A 5 -30.56 15.29 12.56
C LYS A 5 -29.13 14.98 13.00
N THR A 6 -28.79 13.69 12.97
CA THR A 6 -27.46 13.17 13.27
C THR A 6 -26.66 12.97 12.00
N LEU A 7 -25.34 13.16 12.08
CA LEU A 7 -24.43 12.80 11.01
C LEU A 7 -24.28 11.27 10.94
N PRO A 8 -24.21 10.68 9.73
CA PRO A 8 -23.84 9.29 9.59
C PRO A 8 -22.41 9.06 10.09
N GLU A 9 -22.07 7.84 10.52
CA GLU A 9 -20.70 7.50 10.94
C GLU A 9 -19.68 7.66 9.81
N THR A 10 -20.15 7.57 8.56
CA THR A 10 -19.37 7.78 7.34
C THR A 10 -19.15 9.25 6.98
N ALA A 11 -19.69 10.20 7.75
CA ALA A 11 -19.46 11.63 7.52
C ALA A 11 -17.96 11.96 7.57
N THR A 12 -17.54 12.87 6.70
CA THR A 12 -16.14 13.30 6.63
C THR A 12 -15.81 14.24 7.79
N THR A 13 -14.54 14.31 8.19
CA THR A 13 -14.09 15.26 9.23
C THR A 13 -14.48 16.70 8.90
N PRO A 14 -14.32 17.19 7.65
CA PRO A 14 -14.79 18.54 7.26
C PRO A 14 -16.31 18.73 7.39
N THR A 15 -17.12 17.70 7.10
CA THR A 15 -18.57 17.75 7.31
C THR A 15 -18.88 17.95 8.79
N THR A 16 -18.25 17.16 9.66
CA THR A 16 -18.46 17.25 11.11
C THR A 16 -17.97 18.58 11.68
N GLU A 17 -16.83 19.09 11.20
CA GLU A 17 -16.36 20.43 11.53
C GLU A 17 -17.39 21.48 11.14
N THR A 18 -17.89 21.47 9.90
CA THR A 18 -18.85 22.47 9.41
C THR A 18 -20.10 22.51 10.28
N HIS A 19 -20.67 21.35 10.60
CA HIS A 19 -21.84 21.24 11.46
C HIS A 19 -21.54 21.73 12.89
N PHE A 20 -20.36 21.42 13.43
CA PHE A 20 -19.93 21.89 14.74
C PHE A 20 -19.76 23.41 14.77
N ARG A 21 -19.02 24.00 13.83
CA ARG A 21 -18.73 25.44 13.75
C ARG A 21 -20.01 26.25 13.63
N PHE A 22 -20.95 25.80 12.79
CA PHE A 22 -22.26 26.44 12.65
C PHE A 22 -22.99 26.48 14.00
N MET A 23 -23.14 25.32 14.64
CA MET A 23 -23.82 25.19 15.92
C MET A 23 -23.15 26.01 17.02
N ALA A 24 -21.82 25.94 17.11
CA ALA A 24 -21.04 26.67 18.09
C ALA A 24 -21.19 28.19 17.90
N ALA A 25 -21.13 28.68 16.66
CA ALA A 25 -21.31 30.09 16.36
C ALA A 25 -22.72 30.59 16.76
N ARG A 26 -23.77 29.78 16.55
CA ARG A 26 -25.14 30.12 16.97
C ARG A 26 -25.26 30.20 18.48
N ILE A 27 -24.72 29.22 19.20
CA ILE A 27 -24.75 29.16 20.68
C ILE A 27 -23.95 30.33 21.29
N ARG A 28 -22.78 30.66 20.76
CA ARG A 28 -21.95 31.77 21.26
C ARG A 28 -22.61 33.13 21.05
N ARG A 29 -23.37 33.31 19.98
CA ARG A 29 -24.00 34.60 19.62
C ARG A 29 -25.31 34.86 20.34
N HIS A 30 -26.05 33.82 20.74
CA HIS A 30 -27.39 34.02 21.31
C HIS A 30 -27.29 34.29 22.83
N PRO A 31 -27.91 35.37 23.37
CA PRO A 31 -27.80 35.71 24.79
C PRO A 31 -28.35 34.65 25.73
N LEU A 32 -29.43 33.96 25.36
CA LEU A 32 -30.05 32.93 26.19
C LEU A 32 -29.23 31.63 26.29
N THR A 33 -28.19 31.44 25.48
CA THR A 33 -27.44 30.18 25.41
C THR A 33 -26.03 30.30 25.99
N GLN A 34 -25.70 31.41 26.65
CA GLN A 34 -24.36 31.65 27.19
C GLN A 34 -23.91 30.57 28.19
N ALA A 35 -24.86 30.01 28.96
CA ALA A 35 -24.57 28.91 29.88
C ALA A 35 -24.09 27.61 29.18
N LEU A 36 -24.36 27.45 27.87
CA LEU A 36 -23.97 26.28 27.08
C LEU A 36 -22.61 26.44 26.39
N VAL A 37 -22.04 27.65 26.38
CA VAL A 37 -20.81 27.96 25.64
C VAL A 37 -19.63 27.11 26.12
N ALA A 38 -19.45 26.95 27.43
CA ALA A 38 -18.36 26.15 27.98
C ALA A 38 -18.40 24.68 27.54
N GLU A 39 -19.61 24.08 27.43
CA GLU A 39 -19.78 22.70 26.96
C GLU A 39 -19.42 22.55 25.48
N VAL A 40 -19.78 23.55 24.66
CA VAL A 40 -19.43 23.59 23.24
C VAL A 40 -17.93 23.77 23.04
N ASP A 41 -17.34 24.73 23.75
CA ASP A 41 -15.91 25.06 23.64
C ASP A 41 -15.03 23.89 24.07
N ALA A 42 -15.46 23.09 25.04
CA ALA A 42 -14.76 21.87 25.45
C ALA A 42 -14.67 20.80 24.34
N PHE A 43 -15.53 20.86 23.32
CA PHE A 43 -15.51 19.91 22.20
C PHE A 43 -14.59 20.34 21.06
N GLU A 44 -14.30 21.64 20.92
CA GLU A 44 -13.50 22.21 19.83
C GLU A 44 -12.12 21.55 19.67
N PRO A 45 -11.33 21.30 20.74
CA PRO A 45 -10.03 20.63 20.62
C PRO A 45 -10.11 19.22 19.99
N ARG A 46 -11.25 18.55 20.10
CA ARG A 46 -11.44 17.20 19.54
C ARG A 46 -11.59 17.22 18.03
N ILE A 47 -12.25 18.25 17.50
CA ILE A 47 -12.35 18.49 16.05
C ILE A 47 -10.96 18.80 15.51
N GLU A 48 -10.25 19.73 16.13
CA GLU A 48 -8.90 20.15 15.71
C GLU A 48 -7.91 18.97 15.72
N ALA A 49 -7.93 18.15 16.76
CA ALA A 49 -7.08 16.96 16.85
C ALA A 49 -7.36 15.98 15.71
N ALA A 50 -8.63 15.75 15.37
CA ALA A 50 -9.00 14.86 14.28
C ALA A 50 -8.60 15.40 12.90
N ILE A 51 -8.74 16.71 12.67
CA ILE A 51 -8.30 17.37 11.43
C ILE A 51 -6.78 17.27 11.28
N ALA A 52 -6.04 17.56 12.36
CA ALA A 52 -4.58 17.45 12.37
C ALA A 52 -4.12 16.01 12.12
N GLU A 53 -4.77 15.02 12.76
CA GLU A 53 -4.49 13.61 12.54
C GLU A 53 -4.75 13.20 11.08
N GLU A 54 -5.93 13.50 10.52
CA GLU A 54 -6.25 13.16 9.12
C GLU A 54 -5.26 13.80 8.14
N LYS A 55 -4.92 15.07 8.34
CA LYS A 55 -3.93 15.76 7.52
C LYS A 55 -2.56 15.09 7.57
N ASN A 56 -2.09 14.71 8.75
CA ASN A 56 -0.81 14.03 8.91
C ASN A 56 -0.81 12.65 8.25
N LEU A 57 -1.92 11.91 8.33
CA LEU A 57 -2.07 10.63 7.66
C LEU A 57 -2.07 10.76 6.13
N LEU A 58 -2.74 11.77 5.58
CA LEU A 58 -2.71 12.07 4.14
C LEU A 58 -1.31 12.46 3.66
N ILE A 59 -0.58 13.27 4.43
CA ILE A 59 0.80 13.63 4.11
C ILE A 59 1.70 12.39 4.14
N ALA A 60 1.53 11.52 5.13
CA ALA A 60 2.28 10.27 5.24
C ALA A 60 1.99 9.32 4.07
N GLU A 61 0.72 9.19 3.67
CA GLU A 61 0.32 8.40 2.49
C GLU A 61 0.97 8.94 1.20
N ALA A 62 0.90 10.25 0.97
CA ALA A 62 1.51 10.89 -0.19
C ALA A 62 3.04 10.72 -0.22
N SER A 63 3.69 10.89 0.94
CA SER A 63 5.15 10.73 1.06
C SER A 63 5.57 9.28 0.79
N ALA A 64 4.83 8.31 1.32
CA ALA A 64 5.10 6.90 1.08
C ALA A 64 4.81 6.49 -0.38
N ALA A 65 3.81 7.09 -1.03
CA ALA A 65 3.56 6.90 -2.45
C ALA A 65 4.73 7.39 -3.30
N ALA A 66 5.27 8.57 -3.00
CA ALA A 66 6.46 9.09 -3.67
C ALA A 66 7.69 8.21 -3.44
N ALA A 67 7.90 7.71 -2.21
CA ALA A 67 8.99 6.78 -1.91
C ALA A 67 8.93 5.50 -2.75
N VAL A 68 7.71 4.98 -2.97
CA VAL A 68 7.48 3.84 -3.88
C VAL A 68 7.85 4.22 -5.32
N GLU A 69 7.40 5.35 -5.85
CA GLU A 69 7.75 5.78 -7.21
C GLU A 69 9.26 5.95 -7.42
N PHE A 70 9.95 6.56 -6.45
CA PHE A 70 11.41 6.69 -6.51
C PHE A 70 12.12 5.34 -6.49
N ALA A 71 11.72 4.45 -5.59
CA ALA A 71 12.31 3.12 -5.51
C ALA A 71 12.04 2.30 -6.79
N ASP A 72 10.87 2.48 -7.42
CA ASP A 72 10.52 1.83 -8.69
C ASP A 72 11.45 2.27 -9.81
N HIS A 73 11.62 3.59 -9.98
CA HIS A 73 12.55 4.16 -10.95
C HIS A 73 14.00 3.67 -10.75
N ASP A 74 14.45 3.62 -9.49
CA ASP A 74 15.78 3.09 -9.16
C ASP A 74 15.93 1.62 -9.53
N LEU A 75 14.89 0.81 -9.31
CA LEU A 75 14.88 -0.60 -9.71
C LEU A 75 14.87 -0.74 -11.23
N ASP A 76 14.12 0.10 -11.94
CA ASP A 76 14.08 0.18 -13.40
C ASP A 76 15.44 0.50 -14.02
N ASP A 77 16.15 1.48 -13.46
CA ASP A 77 17.52 1.82 -13.86
C ASP A 77 18.46 0.62 -13.72
N SER A 78 18.32 -0.14 -12.64
CA SER A 78 19.10 -1.36 -12.42
C SER A 78 18.74 -2.45 -13.43
N VAL A 79 17.46 -2.59 -13.79
CA VAL A 79 17.02 -3.51 -14.84
C VAL A 79 17.67 -3.14 -16.18
N ASP A 80 17.63 -1.88 -16.56
CA ASP A 80 18.20 -1.40 -17.83
C ASP A 80 19.72 -1.54 -17.86
N PHE A 81 20.40 -1.21 -16.75
CA PHE A 81 21.84 -1.39 -16.62
C PHE A 81 22.25 -2.86 -16.79
N VAL A 82 21.59 -3.77 -16.08
CA VAL A 82 21.89 -5.20 -16.15
C VAL A 82 21.58 -5.75 -17.55
N ALA A 83 20.44 -5.37 -18.14
CA ALA A 83 20.05 -5.81 -19.48
C ALA A 83 21.02 -5.33 -20.59
N ALA A 84 21.65 -4.17 -20.41
CA ALA A 84 22.66 -3.66 -21.33
C ALA A 84 24.01 -4.37 -21.21
N ASN A 85 24.34 -4.89 -20.02
CA ASN A 85 25.66 -5.43 -19.71
C ASN A 85 25.72 -6.97 -19.68
N VAL A 86 24.60 -7.67 -19.51
CA VAL A 86 24.54 -9.13 -19.55
C VAL A 86 24.50 -9.65 -20.99
N ASP A 87 25.19 -10.77 -21.27
CA ASP A 87 24.96 -11.46 -22.53
C ASP A 87 23.59 -12.13 -22.50
N ARG A 88 22.72 -11.78 -23.45
CA ARG A 88 21.32 -12.24 -23.54
C ARG A 88 21.19 -13.76 -23.63
N ARG A 89 22.23 -14.46 -24.09
CA ARG A 89 22.23 -15.94 -24.20
C ARG A 89 22.92 -16.64 -23.04
N SER A 90 23.41 -15.90 -22.05
CA SER A 90 24.09 -16.48 -20.90
C SER A 90 23.11 -17.09 -19.89
N LEU A 91 23.59 -18.09 -19.14
CA LEU A 91 22.87 -18.65 -18.00
C LEU A 91 22.57 -17.57 -16.94
N LEU A 92 23.43 -16.55 -16.84
CA LEU A 92 23.19 -15.40 -15.95
C LEU A 92 21.97 -14.59 -16.38
N ALA A 93 21.82 -14.29 -17.68
CA ALA A 93 20.63 -13.61 -18.19
C ALA A 93 19.36 -14.43 -17.92
N GLN A 94 19.44 -15.75 -18.10
CA GLN A 94 18.32 -16.65 -17.79
C GLN A 94 18.00 -16.69 -16.28
N ARG A 95 19.01 -16.65 -15.41
CA ARG A 95 18.79 -16.59 -13.94
C ARG A 95 18.16 -15.27 -13.50
N LEU A 96 18.56 -14.15 -14.10
CA LEU A 96 18.10 -12.81 -13.72
C LEU A 96 16.71 -12.48 -14.28
N PHE A 97 16.47 -12.81 -15.55
CA PHE A 97 15.26 -12.42 -16.28
C PHE A 97 14.32 -13.60 -16.59
N GLY A 98 14.80 -14.85 -16.53
CA GLY A 98 14.03 -16.00 -16.99
C GLY A 98 13.58 -15.83 -18.44
N ASP A 99 12.29 -16.07 -18.68
CA ASP A 99 11.61 -15.85 -19.96
C ASP A 99 10.92 -14.46 -20.03
N VAL A 100 11.14 -13.58 -19.05
CA VAL A 100 10.55 -12.24 -18.97
C VAL A 100 11.44 -11.25 -19.71
N ARG A 101 10.86 -10.39 -20.55
CA ARG A 101 11.64 -9.29 -21.15
C ARG A 101 11.94 -8.22 -20.08
N PRO A 102 13.09 -7.54 -20.11
CA PRO A 102 13.36 -6.42 -19.19
C PRO A 102 12.21 -5.41 -19.12
N SER A 103 11.63 -5.04 -20.26
CA SER A 103 10.45 -4.16 -20.32
C SER A 103 9.18 -4.72 -19.65
N GLU A 104 9.04 -6.04 -19.55
CA GLU A 104 7.92 -6.68 -18.84
C GLU A 104 8.19 -6.78 -17.34
N LEU A 105 9.46 -6.90 -16.94
CA LEU A 105 9.89 -6.92 -15.54
C LEU A 105 9.70 -5.55 -14.87
N LYS A 106 9.88 -4.45 -15.62
CA LYS A 106 9.69 -3.06 -15.14
C LYS A 106 8.24 -2.60 -15.02
N ARG A 107 7.29 -3.36 -15.56
CA ARG A 107 5.88 -2.94 -15.62
C ARG A 107 5.08 -3.08 -14.30
N PRO A 108 5.34 -4.05 -13.39
CA PRO A 108 4.69 -4.08 -12.09
C PRO A 108 5.43 -3.14 -11.13
N THR A 109 4.81 -2.01 -10.78
CA THR A 109 5.37 -1.04 -9.83
C THR A 109 5.59 -1.68 -8.47
N LEU A 110 6.84 -1.80 -8.02
CA LEU A 110 7.30 -2.36 -6.74
C LEU A 110 6.82 -3.77 -6.31
N GLY A 111 5.93 -4.43 -7.05
CA GLY A 111 5.37 -5.75 -6.73
C GLY A 111 6.31 -6.88 -7.17
N GLY A 112 5.92 -7.60 -8.23
CA GLY A 112 6.70 -8.72 -8.77
C GLY A 112 8.15 -8.39 -9.14
N GLN A 113 8.45 -7.15 -9.54
CA GLN A 113 9.81 -6.70 -9.84
C GLN A 113 10.71 -6.77 -8.61
N LEU A 114 10.24 -6.26 -7.47
CA LEU A 114 11.00 -6.22 -6.22
C LEU A 114 11.36 -7.63 -5.75
N GLU A 115 10.41 -8.57 -5.82
CA GLU A 115 10.63 -9.96 -5.44
C GLU A 115 11.65 -10.68 -6.33
N VAL A 116 11.71 -10.33 -7.61
CA VAL A 116 12.74 -10.83 -8.53
C VAL A 116 14.09 -10.21 -8.18
N MET A 117 14.15 -8.89 -8.03
CA MET A 117 15.41 -8.17 -7.83
C MET A 117 16.07 -8.41 -6.47
N LYS A 118 15.31 -8.83 -5.45
CA LYS A 118 15.88 -9.32 -4.18
C LYS A 118 16.87 -10.48 -4.37
N THR A 119 16.69 -11.28 -5.42
CA THR A 119 17.57 -12.45 -5.71
C THR A 119 18.77 -12.11 -6.59
N TRP A 120 18.78 -10.91 -7.20
CA TRP A 120 19.79 -10.55 -8.18
C TRP A 120 21.17 -10.34 -7.58
N HIS A 121 21.25 -9.91 -6.32
CA HIS A 121 22.52 -9.65 -5.65
C HIS A 121 23.47 -10.86 -5.75
N GLU A 122 23.01 -12.04 -5.35
CA GLU A 122 23.82 -13.27 -5.38
C GLU A 122 24.27 -13.63 -6.80
N ALA A 123 23.35 -13.53 -7.77
CA ALA A 123 23.65 -13.84 -9.17
C ALA A 123 24.66 -12.86 -9.79
N LEU A 124 24.61 -11.58 -9.41
CA LEU A 124 25.52 -10.55 -9.92
C LEU A 124 26.91 -10.64 -9.29
N VAL A 125 27.02 -11.04 -8.01
CA VAL A 125 28.33 -11.31 -7.36
C VAL A 125 29.07 -12.46 -8.06
N GLU A 126 28.35 -13.45 -8.56
CA GLU A 126 28.93 -14.59 -9.29
C GLU A 126 29.26 -14.27 -10.76
N ALA A 127 28.90 -13.09 -11.28
CA ALA A 127 29.05 -12.76 -12.69
C ALA A 127 30.51 -12.63 -13.14
N ASP A 128 30.85 -13.13 -14.34
CA ASP A 128 32.22 -13.01 -14.86
C ASP A 128 32.62 -11.56 -15.19
N LYS A 129 31.64 -10.73 -15.58
CA LYS A 129 31.88 -9.33 -15.96
C LYS A 129 32.03 -8.44 -14.71
N PRO A 130 33.16 -7.72 -14.54
CA PRO A 130 33.39 -6.84 -13.38
C PRO A 130 32.28 -5.79 -13.19
N VAL A 131 31.83 -5.17 -14.29
CA VAL A 131 30.75 -4.16 -14.25
C VAL A 131 29.44 -4.66 -13.64
N LEU A 132 29.14 -5.97 -13.77
CA LEU A 132 27.95 -6.57 -13.17
C LEU A 132 28.18 -6.89 -11.68
N LYS A 133 29.38 -7.33 -11.31
CA LYS A 133 29.79 -7.56 -9.92
C LYS A 133 29.75 -6.27 -9.10
N ASP A 134 30.30 -5.19 -9.66
CA ASP A 134 30.34 -3.88 -9.00
C ASP A 134 28.94 -3.28 -8.80
N HIS A 135 27.96 -3.67 -9.63
CA HIS A 135 26.56 -3.25 -9.52
C HIS A 135 25.74 -4.09 -8.54
N ALA A 136 26.22 -5.27 -8.14
CA ALA A 136 25.54 -6.15 -7.18
C ALA A 136 25.16 -5.46 -5.85
N PRO A 137 26.03 -4.66 -5.18
CA PRO A 137 25.65 -3.92 -3.98
C PRO A 137 24.62 -2.81 -4.25
N VAL A 138 24.65 -2.20 -5.44
CA VAL A 138 23.68 -1.17 -5.84
C VAL A 138 22.28 -1.75 -5.95
N VAL A 139 22.14 -2.91 -6.60
CA VAL A 139 20.86 -3.62 -6.71
C VAL A 139 20.34 -4.05 -5.33
N ALA A 140 21.22 -4.53 -4.45
CA ALA A 140 20.84 -4.92 -3.08
C ALA A 140 20.30 -3.72 -2.28
N ALA A 141 20.99 -2.58 -2.33
CA ALA A 141 20.55 -1.36 -1.65
C ALA A 141 19.21 -0.85 -2.19
N ARG A 142 19.03 -0.84 -3.52
CA ARG A 142 17.77 -0.44 -4.17
C ARG A 142 16.61 -1.39 -3.83
N ALA A 143 16.84 -2.70 -3.82
CA ALA A 143 15.82 -3.68 -3.41
C ALA A 143 15.45 -3.54 -1.92
N GLN A 144 16.42 -3.21 -1.06
CA GLN A 144 16.13 -2.91 0.34
C GLN A 144 15.28 -1.63 0.48
N ALA A 145 15.65 -0.55 -0.22
CA ALA A 145 14.89 0.69 -0.25
C ALA A 145 13.45 0.48 -0.77
N GLY A 146 13.28 -0.30 -1.84
CA GLY A 146 11.95 -0.68 -2.34
C GLY A 146 11.12 -1.46 -1.33
N THR A 147 11.74 -2.38 -0.57
CA THR A 147 11.03 -3.10 0.50
C THR A 147 10.53 -2.16 1.59
N LEU A 148 11.39 -1.24 2.04
CA LEU A 148 11.02 -0.24 3.05
C LEU A 148 9.89 0.67 2.54
N ALA A 149 9.99 1.17 1.30
CA ALA A 149 8.96 2.01 0.70
C ALA A 149 7.61 1.29 0.55
N ALA A 150 7.60 0.02 0.13
CA ALA A 150 6.39 -0.79 0.06
C ALA A 150 5.72 -0.96 1.43
N ASP A 151 6.51 -1.28 2.46
CA ASP A 151 6.02 -1.44 3.83
C ASP A 151 5.50 -0.12 4.40
N GLU A 152 6.20 0.99 4.17
CA GLU A 152 5.76 2.34 4.54
C GLU A 152 4.42 2.70 3.89
N LYS A 153 4.27 2.46 2.58
CA LYS A 153 3.02 2.74 1.84
C LYS A 153 1.87 1.89 2.36
N LYS A 154 2.11 0.60 2.59
CA LYS A 154 1.12 -0.30 3.19
C LYS A 154 0.67 0.19 4.56
N ASN A 155 1.62 0.55 5.43
CA ASN A 155 1.34 1.02 6.77
C ASN A 155 0.61 2.38 6.78
N ALA A 156 1.01 3.33 5.94
CA ALA A 156 0.35 4.63 5.81
C ALA A 156 -1.09 4.48 5.32
N THR A 157 -1.30 3.67 4.28
CA THR A 157 -2.63 3.36 3.74
C THR A 157 -3.52 2.72 4.82
N GLN A 158 -2.99 1.73 5.55
CA GLN A 158 -3.75 1.06 6.61
C GLN A 158 -4.15 2.04 7.73
N LYS A 159 -3.23 2.89 8.20
CA LYS A 159 -3.53 3.89 9.23
C LYS A 159 -4.62 4.87 8.78
N LEU A 160 -4.61 5.29 7.52
CA LEU A 160 -5.65 6.16 6.98
C LEU A 160 -7.01 5.44 6.89
N VAL A 161 -7.03 4.17 6.48
CA VAL A 161 -8.24 3.34 6.49
C VAL A 161 -8.77 3.16 7.91
N ASP A 162 -7.91 2.86 8.87
CA ASP A 162 -8.28 2.65 10.27
C ASP A 162 -8.88 3.93 10.87
N PHE A 163 -8.21 5.08 10.68
CA PHE A 163 -8.73 6.39 11.07
C PHE A 163 -10.15 6.64 10.55
N ARG A 164 -10.39 6.26 9.29
CA ARG A 164 -11.65 6.49 8.58
C ARG A 164 -12.77 5.53 8.99
N THR A 165 -12.46 4.26 9.22
CA THR A 165 -13.47 3.19 9.30
C THR A 165 -13.79 2.73 10.72
N ILE A 166 -12.81 2.76 11.63
CA ILE A 166 -12.98 2.26 13.01
C ILE A 166 -12.34 3.18 14.06
N GLY A 167 -11.59 4.19 13.62
CA GLY A 167 -10.76 5.04 14.48
C GLY A 167 -11.39 6.39 14.82
N THR A 168 -10.54 7.41 14.88
CA THR A 168 -10.87 8.75 15.38
C THR A 168 -12.07 9.38 14.68
N ARG A 169 -12.23 9.20 13.35
CA ARG A 169 -13.33 9.82 12.61
C ARG A 169 -14.71 9.31 13.05
N VAL A 170 -14.86 7.99 13.17
CA VAL A 170 -16.12 7.38 13.61
C VAL A 170 -16.45 7.84 15.04
N LYS A 171 -15.46 7.81 15.93
CA LYS A 171 -15.62 8.27 17.32
C LYS A 171 -15.98 9.76 17.39
N LEU A 172 -15.37 10.60 16.56
CA LEU A 172 -15.67 12.03 16.46
C LEU A 172 -17.14 12.24 16.05
N ASN A 173 -17.60 11.54 15.02
CA ASN A 173 -18.98 11.64 14.53
C ASN A 173 -19.99 11.19 15.60
N GLN A 174 -19.72 10.09 16.28
CA GLN A 174 -20.55 9.59 17.38
C GLN A 174 -20.61 10.59 18.54
N ASP A 175 -19.47 11.12 18.96
CA ASP A 175 -19.42 12.05 20.08
C ASP A 175 -19.99 13.43 19.73
N HIS A 176 -19.82 13.89 18.49
CA HIS A 176 -20.48 15.10 17.99
C HIS A 176 -22.00 14.91 17.99
N ASN A 177 -22.50 13.75 17.56
CA ASN A 177 -23.92 13.43 17.60
C ASN A 177 -24.45 13.38 19.05
N LYS A 178 -23.68 12.88 20.01
CA LYS A 178 -24.05 12.93 21.45
C LYS A 178 -24.15 14.38 21.94
N LEU A 179 -23.15 15.22 21.62
CA LEU A 179 -23.17 16.64 21.95
C LEU A 179 -24.39 17.34 21.35
N ARG A 180 -24.68 17.12 20.07
CA ARG A 180 -25.87 17.69 19.39
C ARG A 180 -27.17 17.32 20.09
N LYS A 181 -27.34 16.05 20.46
CA LYS A 181 -28.54 15.57 21.18
C LYS A 181 -28.65 16.19 22.58
N SER A 182 -27.55 16.28 23.32
CA SER A 182 -27.48 16.95 24.63
C SER A 182 -27.93 18.41 24.51
N LEU A 183 -27.30 19.15 23.59
CA LEU A 183 -27.59 20.58 23.38
C LEU A 183 -29.02 20.80 22.89
N TYR A 184 -29.55 19.92 22.02
CA TYR A 184 -30.93 20.02 21.58
C TYR A 184 -31.92 19.92 22.74
N GLY A 185 -31.69 19.01 23.69
CA GLY A 185 -32.51 18.90 24.90
C GLY A 185 -32.47 20.19 25.73
N LYS A 186 -31.26 20.71 26.02
CA LYS A 186 -31.06 21.94 26.79
C LYS A 186 -31.65 23.18 26.11
N LEU A 187 -31.54 23.26 24.78
CA LEU A 187 -32.18 24.32 24.00
C LEU A 187 -33.70 24.20 24.04
N GLY A 188 -34.25 22.99 24.05
CA GLY A 188 -35.68 22.76 24.26
C GLY A 188 -36.18 23.27 25.62
N GLU A 189 -35.38 23.09 26.68
CA GLU A 189 -35.68 23.64 28.01
C GLU A 189 -35.69 25.17 27.99
N ILE A 190 -34.68 25.81 27.40
CA ILE A 190 -34.61 27.27 27.23
C ILE A 190 -35.80 27.78 26.40
N GLN A 191 -36.15 27.08 25.33
CA GLN A 191 -37.32 27.41 24.50
C GLN A 191 -38.61 27.42 25.32
N HIS A 192 -38.82 26.41 26.15
CA HIS A 192 -40.00 26.29 27.00
C HIS A 192 -40.02 27.37 28.10
N GLU A 193 -38.90 27.57 28.80
CA GLU A 193 -38.76 28.56 29.86
C GLU A 193 -39.07 29.99 29.37
N HIS A 194 -38.56 30.34 28.19
CA HIS A 194 -38.73 31.68 27.61
C HIS A 194 -39.92 31.80 26.64
N LYS A 195 -40.76 30.76 26.51
CA LYS A 195 -41.94 30.72 25.62
C LYS A 195 -41.60 31.10 24.16
N LEU A 196 -40.47 30.61 23.67
CA LEU A 196 -40.00 30.91 22.32
C LEU A 196 -40.76 30.09 21.26
N GLY A 197 -40.76 30.59 20.02
CA GLY A 197 -41.49 29.97 18.91
C GLY A 197 -41.05 28.53 18.59
N THR A 198 -41.95 27.77 17.99
CA THR A 198 -41.67 26.43 17.47
C THR A 198 -40.52 26.47 16.46
N GLY A 199 -39.55 25.57 16.56
CA GLY A 199 -38.36 25.57 15.69
C GLY A 199 -37.16 26.37 16.25
N TRP A 200 -37.30 27.02 17.40
CA TRP A 200 -36.21 27.84 17.96
C TRP A 200 -34.98 26.99 18.28
N ALA A 201 -35.15 25.86 18.98
CA ALA A 201 -34.04 24.96 19.31
C ALA A 201 -33.38 24.37 18.04
N GLU A 202 -34.18 24.00 17.05
CA GLU A 202 -33.75 23.46 15.75
C GLU A 202 -32.91 24.46 14.96
N SER A 203 -33.17 25.77 15.11
CA SER A 203 -32.46 26.84 14.40
C SER A 203 -30.99 27.01 14.79
N PHE A 204 -30.55 26.38 15.89
CA PHE A 204 -29.13 26.35 16.28
C PHE A 204 -28.33 25.31 15.50
N PHE A 205 -29.01 24.34 14.89
CA PHE A 205 -28.36 23.29 14.13
C PHE A 205 -28.44 23.62 12.65
N MET A 206 -27.36 23.32 11.93
CA MET A 206 -27.36 23.43 10.48
C MET A 206 -28.49 22.55 9.95
N GLN A 207 -29.49 23.21 9.36
CA GLN A 207 -30.49 22.57 8.52
C GLN A 207 -29.84 22.41 7.17
N ASP A 208 -30.01 21.27 6.51
CA ASP A 208 -29.37 21.04 5.22
C ASP A 208 -29.90 22.04 4.18
N SER A 209 -29.20 23.16 3.99
CA SER A 209 -29.39 24.01 2.84
C SER A 209 -28.58 23.41 1.69
N ALA A 210 -29.29 22.73 0.79
CA ALA A 210 -28.87 22.36 -0.57
C ALA A 210 -27.76 21.30 -0.70
N GLU A 211 -28.03 20.05 -0.32
CA GLU A 211 -27.43 18.88 -1.00
C GLU A 211 -28.15 17.54 -0.71
N GLU A 212 -29.48 17.52 -0.51
CA GLU A 212 -30.20 16.28 -0.78
C GLU A 212 -30.11 16.03 -2.29
N LEU A 213 -29.12 15.22 -2.68
CA LEU A 213 -28.99 14.75 -4.04
C LEU A 213 -30.34 14.14 -4.43
N THR A 214 -30.99 14.75 -5.41
CA THR A 214 -32.19 14.19 -6.03
C THR A 214 -31.90 12.77 -6.53
N LEU A 215 -32.94 11.92 -6.65
CA LEU A 215 -32.77 10.56 -7.20
C LEU A 215 -31.91 10.54 -8.49
N PRO A 216 -32.11 11.44 -9.47
CA PRO A 216 -31.25 11.51 -10.65
C PRO A 216 -29.78 11.84 -10.37
N GLN A 217 -29.48 12.65 -9.35
CA GLN A 217 -28.11 12.97 -8.95
C GLN A 217 -27.44 11.80 -8.22
N LEU A 218 -28.20 11.07 -7.39
CA LEU A 218 -27.73 9.83 -6.79
C LEU A 218 -27.43 8.78 -7.86
N ASP A 219 -28.33 8.59 -8.83
CA ASP A 219 -28.14 7.63 -9.93
C ASP A 219 -26.89 7.96 -10.76
N LYS A 220 -26.65 9.24 -11.04
CA LYS A 220 -25.41 9.69 -11.71
C LYS A 220 -24.16 9.39 -10.89
N LYS A 221 -24.20 9.63 -9.57
CA LYS A 221 -23.08 9.37 -8.67
C LYS A 221 -22.81 7.87 -8.56
N ILE A 222 -23.87 7.05 -8.48
CA ILE A 222 -23.77 5.58 -8.50
C ILE A 222 -23.13 5.14 -9.81
N ALA A 223 -23.63 5.59 -10.97
CA ALA A 223 -23.08 5.22 -12.26
C ALA A 223 -21.59 5.59 -12.40
N ALA A 224 -21.20 6.80 -11.96
CA ALA A 224 -19.80 7.22 -11.95
C ALA A 224 -18.93 6.33 -11.04
N THR A 225 -19.39 6.10 -9.81
CA THR A 225 -18.66 5.26 -8.84
C THR A 225 -18.55 3.81 -9.31
N THR A 226 -19.59 3.27 -9.94
CA THR A 226 -19.58 1.92 -10.55
C THR A 226 -18.58 1.84 -11.70
N ALA A 227 -18.52 2.86 -12.56
CA ALA A 227 -17.55 2.91 -13.65
C ALA A 227 -16.10 2.97 -13.14
N GLU A 228 -15.84 3.76 -12.09
CA GLU A 228 -14.53 3.80 -11.41
C GLU A 228 -14.17 2.44 -10.79
N LEU A 229 -15.13 1.81 -10.10
CA LEU A 229 -14.94 0.49 -9.49
C LEU A 229 -14.65 -0.59 -10.52
N ASP A 230 -15.33 -0.56 -11.67
CA ASP A 230 -15.06 -1.49 -12.78
C ASP A 230 -13.70 -1.24 -13.43
N ALA A 231 -13.26 0.01 -13.54
CA ALA A 231 -11.91 0.35 -13.99
C ALA A 231 -10.84 -0.20 -13.02
N LEU A 232 -11.04 -0.02 -11.71
CA LEU A 232 -10.13 -0.56 -10.69
C LEU A 232 -10.10 -2.09 -10.68
N LYS A 233 -11.24 -2.77 -10.89
CA LYS A 233 -11.28 -4.23 -11.03
C LYS A 233 -10.47 -4.70 -12.24
N LYS A 234 -10.63 -4.06 -13.40
CA LYS A 234 -9.83 -4.37 -14.60
C LYS A 234 -8.35 -4.16 -14.37
N GLN A 235 -7.98 -3.08 -13.68
CA GLN A 235 -6.58 -2.82 -13.32
C GLN A 235 -6.02 -3.90 -12.39
N ARG A 236 -6.79 -4.31 -11.37
CA ARG A 236 -6.42 -5.42 -10.47
C ARG A 236 -6.22 -6.73 -11.23
N GLU A 237 -7.12 -7.08 -12.14
CA GLU A 237 -7.01 -8.28 -12.97
C GLU A 237 -5.75 -8.25 -13.85
N ALA A 238 -5.47 -7.11 -14.49
CA ALA A 238 -4.26 -6.94 -15.29
C ALA A 238 -2.98 -7.13 -14.46
N ILE A 239 -2.91 -6.53 -13.27
CA ILE A 239 -1.77 -6.69 -12.34
C ILE A 239 -1.65 -8.16 -11.90
N ALA A 240 -2.75 -8.81 -11.53
CA ALA A 240 -2.75 -10.20 -11.07
C ALA A 240 -2.26 -11.18 -12.16
N ILE A 241 -2.70 -10.99 -13.42
CA ILE A 241 -2.22 -11.79 -14.56
C ILE A 241 -0.72 -11.61 -14.74
N GLN A 242 -0.24 -10.37 -14.59
CA GLN A 242 1.17 -10.06 -14.78
C GLN A 242 2.05 -10.64 -13.66
N GLU A 243 1.64 -10.53 -12.40
CA GLU A 243 2.33 -11.15 -11.27
C GLU A 243 2.37 -12.67 -11.39
N ALA A 244 1.25 -13.29 -11.79
CA ALA A 244 1.18 -14.73 -12.02
C ALA A 244 2.14 -15.18 -13.15
N LYS A 245 2.25 -14.40 -14.24
CA LYS A 245 3.20 -14.66 -15.32
C LYS A 245 4.65 -14.63 -14.82
N ILE A 246 5.03 -13.59 -14.07
CA ILE A 246 6.37 -13.44 -13.52
C ILE A 246 6.69 -14.59 -12.54
N ALA A 247 5.75 -14.94 -11.66
CA ALA A 247 5.92 -16.02 -10.70
C ALA A 247 6.07 -17.40 -11.37
N ALA A 248 5.24 -17.70 -12.37
CA ALA A 248 5.30 -18.97 -13.11
C ALA A 248 6.63 -19.11 -13.87
N GLN A 249 7.09 -18.03 -14.50
CA GLN A 249 8.37 -18.03 -15.23
C GLN A 249 9.57 -18.18 -14.28
N ARG A 250 9.51 -17.60 -13.07
CA ARG A 250 10.51 -17.84 -12.02
C ARG A 250 10.55 -19.30 -11.59
N ALA A 251 9.39 -19.91 -11.37
CA ALA A 251 9.32 -21.32 -11.00
C ALA A 251 9.97 -22.21 -12.09
N HIS A 252 9.71 -21.91 -13.37
CA HIS A 252 10.31 -22.61 -14.49
C HIS A 252 11.84 -22.39 -14.57
N ALA A 253 12.32 -21.15 -14.44
CA ALA A 253 13.76 -20.84 -14.45
C ALA A 253 14.51 -21.55 -13.30
N ALA A 254 13.94 -21.55 -12.09
CA ALA A 254 14.50 -22.25 -10.94
C ALA A 254 14.54 -23.78 -11.14
N GLU A 255 13.54 -24.35 -11.83
CA GLU A 255 13.55 -25.77 -12.19
C GLU A 255 14.64 -26.10 -13.21
N GLN A 256 14.81 -25.25 -14.23
CA GLN A 256 15.89 -25.43 -15.22
C GLN A 256 17.28 -25.32 -14.58
N GLU A 257 17.48 -24.38 -13.65
CA GLU A 257 18.74 -24.26 -12.92
C GLU A 257 19.04 -25.52 -12.09
N LYS A 258 18.02 -26.06 -11.40
CA LYS A 258 18.16 -27.33 -10.65
C LYS A 258 18.51 -28.50 -11.57
N LYS A 259 17.88 -28.60 -12.75
CA LYS A 259 18.20 -29.62 -13.75
C LYS A 259 19.64 -29.49 -14.26
N ALA A 260 20.06 -28.29 -14.63
CA ALA A 260 21.43 -28.03 -15.09
C ALA A 260 22.48 -28.35 -14.01
N LYS A 261 22.22 -27.98 -12.75
CA LYS A 261 23.08 -28.36 -11.61
C LYS A 261 23.16 -29.88 -11.42
N LEU A 262 22.04 -30.57 -11.58
CA LEU A 262 21.97 -32.02 -11.44
C LEU A 262 22.75 -32.74 -12.57
N GLU A 263 22.61 -32.27 -13.82
CA GLU A 263 23.38 -32.76 -14.96
C GLU A 263 24.89 -32.51 -14.78
N ALA A 264 25.28 -31.31 -14.33
CA ALA A 264 26.68 -30.99 -14.04
C ALA A 264 27.26 -31.91 -12.95
N LEU A 265 26.51 -32.16 -11.87
CA LEU A 265 26.92 -33.09 -10.81
C LEU A 265 27.02 -34.54 -11.30
N GLN A 266 26.12 -34.97 -12.18
CA GLN A 266 26.19 -36.31 -12.78
C GLN A 266 27.43 -36.46 -13.65
N LYS A 267 27.76 -35.45 -14.46
CA LYS A 267 28.98 -35.45 -15.27
C LYS A 267 30.23 -35.51 -14.39
N LEU A 268 30.28 -34.71 -13.33
CA LEU A 268 31.40 -34.70 -12.38
C LEU A 268 31.57 -36.07 -11.68
N LYS A 269 30.46 -36.73 -11.32
CA LYS A 269 30.50 -38.11 -10.80
C LYS A 269 31.04 -39.11 -11.82
N ALA A 270 30.64 -39.00 -13.09
CA ALA A 270 31.14 -39.87 -14.14
C ALA A 270 32.65 -39.67 -14.38
N ASP A 271 33.10 -38.42 -14.38
CA ASP A 271 34.53 -38.08 -14.53
C ASP A 271 35.35 -38.61 -13.34
N LEU A 272 34.86 -38.47 -12.11
CA LEU A 272 35.51 -39.03 -10.91
C LEU A 272 35.56 -40.57 -10.94
N ALA A 273 34.48 -41.23 -11.35
CA ALA A 273 34.45 -42.69 -11.47
C ALA A 273 35.43 -43.19 -12.55
N ALA A 274 35.58 -42.46 -13.65
CA ALA A 274 36.58 -42.76 -14.67
C ALA A 274 38.01 -42.60 -14.14
N GLN A 275 38.28 -41.57 -13.34
CA GLN A 275 39.57 -41.38 -12.66
C GLN A 275 39.87 -42.49 -11.64
N GLU A 276 38.88 -42.90 -10.87
CA GLU A 276 39.00 -44.01 -9.91
C GLU A 276 39.32 -45.34 -10.61
N ALA A 277 38.63 -45.64 -11.71
CA ALA A 277 38.91 -46.83 -12.52
C ALA A 277 40.31 -46.81 -13.14
N ALA A 278 40.78 -45.65 -13.61
CA ALA A 278 42.14 -45.49 -14.12
C ALA A 278 43.20 -45.73 -13.05
N LEU A 279 43.04 -45.16 -11.85
CA LEU A 279 43.95 -45.36 -10.71
C LEU A 279 43.98 -46.82 -10.24
N LEU A 280 42.83 -47.51 -10.22
CA LEU A 280 42.78 -48.94 -9.90
C LEU A 280 43.51 -49.80 -10.94
N SER A 281 43.40 -49.45 -12.22
CA SER A 281 44.15 -50.13 -13.29
C SER A 281 45.65 -49.94 -13.12
N GLU A 282 46.11 -48.71 -12.87
CA GLU A 282 47.53 -48.41 -12.63
C GLU A 282 48.11 -49.14 -11.41
N LEU A 283 47.33 -49.28 -10.33
CA LEU A 283 47.75 -50.04 -9.14
C LEU A 283 47.88 -51.54 -9.45
N SER A 284 46.99 -52.11 -10.25
CA SER A 284 47.04 -53.53 -10.65
C SER A 284 48.20 -53.86 -11.59
N GLU A 285 48.59 -52.94 -12.48
CA GLU A 285 49.78 -53.08 -13.33
C GLU A 285 51.09 -52.89 -12.52
N GLY A 286 51.08 -52.02 -11.50
CA GLY A 286 52.20 -51.81 -10.59
C GLY A 286 52.50 -53.01 -9.67
N GLU A 287 51.49 -53.78 -9.27
CA GLU A 287 51.69 -55.03 -8.51
C GLU A 287 52.17 -56.20 -9.37
N SER A 288 51.84 -56.19 -10.67
CA SER A 288 52.27 -57.22 -11.63
C SER A 288 53.75 -57.11 -12.03
N ASN A 289 54.39 -55.97 -11.78
CA ASN A 289 55.80 -55.69 -12.13
C ASN A 289 56.77 -55.81 -10.92
N LYS A 290 56.31 -56.41 -9.81
CA LYS A 290 57.10 -56.69 -8.58
C LYS A 290 57.22 -58.20 -8.28
N GLY A 291 57.21 -59.05 -9.29
CA GLY A 291 57.74 -60.43 -9.20
C GLY A 291 58.83 -60.59 -10.26
N PRO A 292 60.03 -61.10 -9.95
CA PRO A 292 60.32 -62.21 -9.03
C PRO A 292 61.14 -61.85 -7.77
#